data_AF-A7T745-F1
#
_entry.id   AF-A7T745-F1
#
_cell.length_a   1.000
_cell.length_b   1.000
_cell.length_c   1.000
_cell.angle_alpha   90.00
_cell.angle_beta   90.00
_cell.angle_gamma   90.00
#
_symmetry.space_group_name_H-M   'P 1'
#
loop_
_entity.id
_entity.type
_entity.pdbx_description
1 polymer ?
#
loop_
_entity_poly.entity_id
_entity_poly.type
_entity_poly.pdbx_seq_one_letter_code
_entity_poly.pdbx_strand_id
1 'polypeptide(L)'
;MYYRLFETEIRTYEGDDPLQVWYSYIVWICENFPTGCRDQSTLLERCISLFKDVDKYKHDERYLKIWIQYADLCTDPIDVYDYMHSQSMFSKLAKLYESWAYNLERQGNYKKADEVYTLGINREAQPMEVLTRQHK
;
A
#
# COMPACT_ATOMS: atom_id res chain seq x y z
N MET A 1 21.41 -12.23 -11.88
CA MET A 1 22.17 -12.60 -10.67
C MET A 1 21.79 -11.81 -9.41
N TYR A 2 21.02 -10.69 -9.48
CA TYR A 2 20.67 -9.88 -8.30
C TYR A 2 19.49 -10.41 -7.46
N TYR A 3 18.48 -11.07 -8.06
CA TYR A 3 17.35 -11.67 -7.34
C TYR A 3 17.76 -12.62 -6.20
N ARG A 4 18.84 -13.40 -6.41
CA ARG A 4 19.32 -14.37 -5.41
C ARG A 4 19.94 -13.70 -4.19
N LEU A 5 20.46 -12.48 -4.31
CA LEU A 5 21.05 -11.75 -3.19
C LEU A 5 19.95 -11.27 -2.24
N PHE A 6 18.89 -10.66 -2.77
CA PHE A 6 17.73 -10.25 -1.96
C PHE A 6 17.00 -11.44 -1.32
N GLU A 7 16.80 -12.55 -2.05
CA GLU A 7 16.19 -13.75 -1.44
C GLU A 7 17.07 -14.37 -0.35
N THR A 8 18.40 -14.26 -0.47
CA THR A 8 19.32 -14.71 0.58
C THR A 8 19.25 -13.76 1.76
N GLU A 9 19.30 -12.45 1.55
CA GLU A 9 19.15 -11.46 2.62
C GLU A 9 17.84 -11.64 3.37
N ILE A 10 16.69 -11.78 2.69
CA ILE A 10 15.40 -12.05 3.34
C ILE A 10 15.45 -13.32 4.21
N ARG A 11 16.16 -14.36 3.77
CA ARG A 11 16.28 -15.63 4.49
C ARG A 11 17.24 -15.58 5.67
N THR A 12 18.28 -14.74 5.58
CA THR A 12 19.33 -14.63 6.59
C THR A 12 19.18 -13.37 7.45
N TYR A 13 18.13 -12.59 7.26
CA TYR A 13 17.91 -11.35 8.00
C TYR A 13 17.49 -11.66 9.44
N GLU A 14 18.35 -11.27 10.39
CA GLU A 14 18.13 -11.41 11.83
C GLU A 14 17.83 -10.07 12.53
N GLY A 15 17.58 -9.01 11.75
CA GLY A 15 17.29 -7.68 12.31
C GLY A 15 15.84 -7.50 12.75
N ASP A 16 15.57 -6.40 13.46
CA ASP A 16 14.26 -6.10 14.04
C ASP A 16 13.24 -5.51 13.04
N ASP A 17 13.65 -5.16 11.81
CA ASP A 17 12.77 -4.57 10.80
C ASP A 17 12.82 -5.31 9.44
N PRO A 18 12.29 -6.55 9.37
CA PRO A 18 12.25 -7.32 8.14
C PRO A 18 11.51 -6.62 7.01
N LEU A 19 10.50 -5.78 7.30
CA LEU A 19 9.77 -5.01 6.29
C LEU A 19 10.69 -4.10 5.47
N GLN A 20 11.75 -3.53 6.09
CA GLN A 20 12.68 -2.65 5.38
C GLN A 20 13.39 -3.38 4.22
N VAL A 21 13.81 -4.63 4.43
CA VAL A 21 14.48 -5.44 3.41
C VAL A 21 13.54 -5.71 2.25
N TRP A 22 12.29 -6.07 2.55
CA TRP A 22 11.25 -6.28 1.54
C TRP A 22 10.94 -5.01 0.77
N TYR A 23 10.77 -3.88 1.46
CA TYR A 23 10.52 -2.59 0.83
C TYR A 23 11.65 -2.19 -0.12
N SER A 24 12.91 -2.31 0.32
CA SER A 24 14.08 -2.05 -0.53
C SER A 24 14.11 -2.96 -1.76
N TYR A 25 13.75 -4.24 -1.61
CA TYR A 25 13.70 -5.16 -2.72
C TYR A 25 12.59 -4.81 -3.73
N ILE A 26 11.40 -4.45 -3.24
CA ILE A 26 10.26 -4.04 -4.08
C ILE A 26 10.59 -2.76 -4.84
N VAL A 27 11.17 -1.75 -4.18
CA VAL A 27 11.62 -0.50 -4.82
C VAL A 27 12.64 -0.80 -5.92
N TRP A 28 13.64 -1.65 -5.63
CA TRP A 28 14.65 -2.03 -6.61
C TRP A 28 14.03 -2.72 -7.84
N ILE A 29 13.06 -3.62 -7.65
CA ILE A 29 12.34 -4.25 -8.76
C ILE A 29 11.59 -3.21 -9.59
N CYS A 30 10.89 -2.28 -8.95
CA CYS A 30 10.13 -1.24 -9.66
C CYS A 30 11.04 -0.32 -10.49
N GLU A 31 12.23 0.02 -9.97
CA GLU A 31 13.20 0.86 -10.67
C GLU A 31 13.88 0.14 -11.85
N ASN A 32 14.14 -1.17 -11.70
CA ASN A 32 14.81 -1.95 -12.74
C ASN A 32 13.84 -2.53 -13.78
N PHE A 33 12.57 -2.70 -13.43
CA PHE A 33 11.53 -3.32 -14.26
C PHE A 33 10.21 -2.52 -14.19
N PRO A 34 10.14 -1.36 -14.85
CA PRO A 34 8.99 -0.44 -14.75
C PRO A 34 7.70 -0.98 -15.39
N THR A 35 7.80 -1.95 -16.29
CA THR A 35 6.63 -2.59 -16.93
C THR A 35 6.21 -3.78 -16.09
N GLY A 36 5.21 -3.58 -15.21
CA GLY A 36 4.72 -4.54 -14.21
C GLY A 36 4.89 -6.00 -14.62
N CYS A 37 5.91 -6.65 -14.09
CA CYS A 37 6.23 -8.03 -14.42
C CYS A 37 5.51 -8.97 -13.45
N ARG A 38 5.24 -10.21 -13.90
CA ARG A 38 4.65 -11.26 -13.04
C ARG A 38 5.46 -11.48 -11.75
N ASP A 39 6.76 -11.23 -11.80
CA ASP A 39 7.64 -11.34 -10.63
C ASP A 39 7.34 -10.26 -9.59
N GLN A 40 6.93 -9.05 -10.01
CA GLN A 40 6.55 -7.95 -9.11
C GLN A 40 5.25 -8.28 -8.36
N SER A 41 4.20 -8.75 -9.05
CA SER A 41 2.94 -9.10 -8.39
C SER A 41 3.14 -10.23 -7.38
N THR A 42 3.91 -11.26 -7.75
CA THR A 42 4.23 -12.39 -6.86
C THR A 42 5.03 -11.94 -5.63
N LEU A 43 5.96 -10.99 -5.80
CA LEU A 43 6.75 -10.45 -4.70
C LEU A 43 5.89 -9.66 -3.71
N LEU A 44 4.99 -8.80 -4.23
CA LEU A 44 4.06 -8.01 -3.42
C LEU A 44 3.13 -8.92 -2.62
N GLU A 45 2.56 -9.97 -3.24
CA GLU A 45 1.70 -10.94 -2.56
C GLU A 45 2.42 -11.67 -1.42
N ARG A 46 3.68 -12.11 -1.66
CA ARG A 46 4.50 -12.73 -0.62
C ARG A 46 4.74 -11.78 0.54
N CYS A 47 5.10 -10.53 0.26
CA CYS A 47 5.30 -9.50 1.27
C CYS A 47 4.02 -9.26 2.09
N ILE A 48 2.89 -9.08 1.43
CA ILE A 48 1.60 -8.86 2.08
C ILE A 48 1.23 -10.04 2.97
N SER A 49 1.32 -11.27 2.47
CA SER A 49 0.95 -12.47 3.21
C SER A 49 1.82 -12.69 4.45
N LEU A 50 3.10 -12.30 4.41
CA LEU A 50 4.01 -12.41 5.55
C LEU A 50 3.74 -11.37 6.65
N PHE A 51 3.36 -10.14 6.28
CA PHE A 51 3.21 -9.04 7.23
C PHE A 51 1.76 -8.69 7.62
N LYS A 52 0.75 -9.30 6.97
CA LYS A 52 -0.67 -8.98 7.23
C LYS A 52 -1.09 -9.16 8.70
N ASP A 53 -0.51 -10.15 9.38
CA ASP A 53 -0.84 -10.51 10.77
C ASP A 53 0.15 -9.86 11.78
N VAL A 54 1.06 -9.01 11.30
CA VAL A 54 2.07 -8.36 12.12
C VAL A 54 1.61 -6.94 12.47
N ASP A 55 1.02 -6.78 13.66
CA ASP A 55 0.43 -5.51 14.12
C ASP A 55 1.40 -4.32 14.08
N LYS A 56 2.71 -4.57 14.25
CA LYS A 56 3.77 -3.55 14.15
C LYS A 56 3.69 -2.74 12.85
N TYR A 57 3.29 -3.38 11.74
CA TYR A 57 3.28 -2.76 10.41
C TYR A 57 1.91 -2.26 9.97
N LYS A 58 0.87 -2.49 10.78
CA LYS A 58 -0.54 -2.16 10.46
C LYS A 58 -0.78 -0.67 10.13
N HIS A 59 0.10 0.20 10.59
CA HIS A 59 0.06 1.65 10.33
C HIS A 59 1.38 2.20 9.79
N ASP A 60 2.24 1.33 9.23
CA ASP A 60 3.51 1.73 8.64
C ASP A 60 3.29 2.27 7.22
N GLU A 61 3.84 3.46 6.93
CA GLU A 61 3.71 4.11 5.62
C GLU A 61 4.34 3.30 4.49
N ARG A 62 5.44 2.58 4.76
CA ARG A 62 6.10 1.72 3.77
C ARG A 62 5.19 0.56 3.39
N TYR A 63 4.50 -0.01 4.38
CA TYR A 63 3.57 -1.10 4.14
C TYR A 63 2.34 -0.62 3.37
N LEU A 64 1.81 0.58 3.68
CA LEU A 64 0.74 1.19 2.88
C LEU A 64 1.16 1.37 1.41
N LYS A 65 2.38 1.84 1.13
CA LYS A 65 2.89 2.00 -0.25
C LYS A 65 2.91 0.66 -1.00
N ILE A 66 3.32 -0.42 -0.33
CA ILE A 66 3.31 -1.78 -0.90
C ILE A 66 1.88 -2.20 -1.25
N TRP A 67 0.91 -1.94 -0.36
CA TRP A 67 -0.50 -2.23 -0.61
C TRP A 67 -1.10 -1.41 -1.77
N ILE A 68 -0.76 -0.12 -1.88
CA ILE A 68 -1.19 0.72 -3.00
C ILE A 68 -0.63 0.20 -4.32
N GLN A 69 0.66 -0.15 -4.36
CA GLN A 69 1.28 -0.76 -5.55
C GLN A 69 0.62 -2.08 -5.91
N TYR A 70 0.24 -2.90 -4.92
CA TYR A 70 -0.51 -4.12 -5.16
C TYR A 70 -1.89 -3.83 -5.77
N ALA A 71 -2.62 -2.83 -5.24
CA ALA A 71 -3.91 -2.41 -5.78
C ALA A 71 -3.82 -1.95 -7.24
N ASP A 72 -2.76 -1.24 -7.62
CA ASP A 72 -2.53 -0.78 -9.00
C ASP A 72 -2.31 -1.93 -10.00
N LEU A 73 -1.90 -3.11 -9.52
CA LEU A 73 -1.74 -4.33 -10.34
C LEU A 73 -3.01 -5.17 -10.41
N CYS A 74 -3.99 -4.93 -9.54
CA CYS A 74 -5.25 -5.66 -9.50
C CYS A 74 -6.23 -5.15 -10.57
N THR A 75 -7.11 -6.04 -11.05
CA THR A 75 -8.17 -5.68 -11.99
C THR A 75 -9.19 -4.72 -11.36
N ASP A 76 -9.50 -4.92 -10.08
CA ASP A 76 -10.35 -4.01 -9.30
C ASP A 76 -9.57 -3.51 -8.06
N PRO A 77 -8.94 -2.32 -8.15
CA PRO A 77 -8.22 -1.73 -7.03
C PRO A 77 -9.13 -1.45 -5.82
N ILE A 78 -10.43 -1.22 -6.03
CA ILE A 78 -11.36 -0.82 -4.98
C ILE A 78 -11.54 -1.92 -3.94
N ASP A 79 -11.62 -3.19 -4.36
CA ASP A 79 -11.68 -4.34 -3.47
C ASP A 79 -10.50 -4.38 -2.49
N VAL A 80 -9.31 -3.96 -2.95
CA VAL A 80 -8.10 -3.92 -2.13
C VAL A 80 -8.21 -2.81 -1.08
N TYR A 81 -8.71 -1.63 -1.44
CA TYR A 81 -8.94 -0.54 -0.48
C TYR A 81 -10.03 -0.87 0.53
N ASP A 82 -11.14 -1.49 0.09
CA ASP A 82 -12.20 -1.98 0.97
C ASP A 82 -11.65 -3.02 1.96
N TYR A 83 -10.78 -3.92 1.51
CA TYR A 83 -10.09 -4.87 2.39
C TYR A 83 -9.23 -4.15 3.43
N MET A 84 -8.36 -3.22 3.02
CA MET A 84 -7.53 -2.43 3.94
C MET A 84 -8.39 -1.71 5.01
N HIS A 85 -9.51 -1.13 4.57
CA HIS A 85 -10.45 -0.46 5.46
C HIS A 85 -11.12 -1.43 6.45
N SER A 86 -11.60 -2.58 5.97
CA SER A 86 -12.25 -3.61 6.81
C SER A 86 -11.34 -4.13 7.93
N GLN A 87 -10.04 -4.24 7.64
CA GLN A 87 -9.02 -4.67 8.59
C GLN A 87 -8.55 -3.55 9.52
N SER A 88 -9.09 -2.33 9.35
CA SER A 88 -8.64 -1.11 10.03
C SER A 88 -7.12 -0.87 9.88
N MET A 89 -6.56 -1.25 8.74
CA MET A 89 -5.15 -0.99 8.41
C MET A 89 -5.02 0.44 7.89
N PHE A 90 -3.91 1.09 8.21
CA PHE A 90 -3.53 2.41 7.69
C PHE A 90 -4.56 3.52 7.92
N SER A 91 -5.52 3.32 8.82
CA SER A 91 -6.64 4.25 9.05
C SER A 91 -6.21 5.63 9.56
N LYS A 92 -4.96 5.75 10.04
CA LYS A 92 -4.34 7.01 10.47
C LYS A 92 -3.54 7.72 9.38
N LEU A 93 -3.42 7.13 8.19
CA LEU A 93 -2.60 7.65 7.09
C LEU A 93 -3.50 8.26 6.03
N ALA A 94 -3.36 9.58 5.80
CA ALA A 94 -4.13 10.29 4.78
C ALA A 94 -3.94 9.70 3.38
N LYS A 95 -2.75 9.13 3.13
CA LYS A 95 -2.39 8.52 1.85
C LYS A 95 -3.34 7.38 1.44
N LEU A 96 -3.88 6.62 2.40
CA LEU A 96 -4.87 5.57 2.12
C LEU A 96 -6.11 6.17 1.45
N TYR A 97 -6.67 7.19 2.08
CA TYR A 97 -7.90 7.85 1.63
C TYR A 97 -7.70 8.61 0.32
N GLU A 98 -6.55 9.26 0.14
CA GLU A 98 -6.19 9.92 -1.12
C GLU A 98 -6.16 8.91 -2.29
N SER A 99 -5.42 7.81 -2.15
CA SER A 99 -5.29 6.83 -3.22
C SER A 99 -6.59 6.05 -3.47
N TRP A 100 -7.39 5.81 -2.44
CA TRP A 100 -8.71 5.19 -2.58
C TRP A 100 -9.69 6.10 -3.31
N ALA A 101 -9.82 7.37 -2.88
CA ALA A 101 -10.69 8.35 -3.53
C ALA A 101 -10.28 8.58 -4.99
N TYR A 102 -8.99 8.72 -5.26
CA TYR A 102 -8.47 8.87 -6.63
C TYR A 102 -8.89 7.70 -7.55
N ASN A 103 -8.83 6.46 -7.06
CA ASN A 103 -9.26 5.30 -7.85
C ASN A 103 -10.78 5.28 -8.07
N LEU A 104 -11.58 5.72 -7.09
CA LEU A 104 -13.03 5.88 -7.24
C LEU A 104 -13.38 6.95 -8.29
N GLU A 105 -12.67 8.08 -8.29
CA GLU A 105 -12.83 9.15 -9.28
C GLU A 105 -12.51 8.67 -10.70
N ARG A 106 -11.44 7.88 -10.86
CA ARG A 106 -11.09 7.26 -12.15
C ARG A 106 -12.16 6.31 -12.67
N GLN A 107 -12.91 5.67 -11.79
CA GLN A 107 -14.08 4.86 -12.13
C GLN A 107 -15.36 5.69 -12.31
N GLY A 108 -15.30 7.02 -12.16
CA GLY A 108 -16.43 7.95 -12.27
C GLY A 108 -17.31 8.02 -11.02
N ASN A 109 -16.88 7.45 -9.90
CA ASN A 109 -17.66 7.39 -8.66
C ASN A 109 -17.29 8.51 -7.68
N TYR A 110 -17.49 9.75 -8.12
CA TYR A 110 -17.15 10.94 -7.34
C TYR A 110 -17.86 11.03 -5.99
N LYS A 111 -19.10 10.52 -5.90
CA LYS A 111 -19.84 10.52 -4.63
C LYS A 111 -19.15 9.66 -3.57
N LYS A 112 -18.73 8.44 -3.92
CA LYS A 112 -17.99 7.59 -2.99
C LYS A 112 -16.61 8.17 -2.68
N ALA A 113 -15.95 8.81 -3.65
CA ALA A 113 -14.66 9.47 -3.41
C ALA A 113 -14.78 10.56 -2.32
N ASP A 114 -15.83 11.39 -2.38
CA ASP A 114 -16.14 12.39 -1.35
C ASP A 114 -16.39 11.77 0.04
N GLU A 115 -17.14 10.66 0.08
CA GLU A 115 -17.38 9.90 1.30
C GLU A 115 -16.07 9.35 1.89
N VAL A 116 -15.12 8.90 1.05
CA VAL A 116 -13.80 8.42 1.47
C VAL A 116 -12.93 9.56 2.02
N TYR A 117 -12.94 10.75 1.40
CA TYR A 117 -12.23 11.92 1.93
C TYR A 117 -12.79 12.33 3.29
N THR A 118 -14.12 12.41 3.41
CA THR A 118 -14.81 12.72 4.66
C THR A 118 -14.48 11.68 5.74
N LEU A 119 -14.43 10.40 5.38
CA LEU A 119 -14.03 9.32 6.27
C LEU A 119 -12.60 9.50 6.80
N GLY A 120 -11.64 9.87 5.93
CA GLY A 120 -10.27 10.13 6.33
C GLY A 120 -10.14 11.34 7.27
N ILE A 121 -10.92 12.39 7.04
CA ILE A 121 -10.98 13.58 7.91
C ILE A 121 -11.54 13.19 9.29
N ASN A 122 -12.64 12.44 9.32
CA ASN A 122 -13.25 11.97 10.57
C ASN A 122 -12.35 11.01 11.36
N ARG A 123 -11.38 10.37 10.70
CA ARG A 123 -10.37 9.50 11.31
C ARG A 123 -9.09 10.24 11.72
N GLU A 124 -9.06 11.57 11.53
CA GLU A 124 -7.91 12.44 11.82
C GLU A 124 -6.62 11.95 11.14
N ALA A 125 -6.77 11.39 9.94
CA ALA A 125 -5.67 10.76 9.22
C ALA A 125 -4.63 11.81 8.79
N GLN A 126 -3.36 11.55 9.07
CA GLN A 126 -2.28 12.50 8.86
C GLN A 126 -1.53 12.25 7.54
N PRO A 127 -1.07 13.32 6.86
CA PRO A 127 -1.37 14.74 7.12
C PRO A 127 -2.78 15.14 6.65
N MET A 128 -3.60 15.74 7.53
CA MET A 128 -5.01 16.08 7.22
C MET A 128 -5.16 17.13 6.12
N GLU A 129 -4.14 17.98 5.93
CA GLU A 129 -4.11 19.03 4.91
C GLU A 129 -4.30 18.45 3.50
N VAL A 130 -3.80 17.23 3.27
CA VAL A 130 -3.93 16.54 1.99
C VAL A 130 -5.39 16.20 1.71
N LEU A 131 -6.13 15.72 2.71
CA LEU A 131 -7.55 15.37 2.56
C LEU A 131 -8.41 16.62 2.38
N THR A 132 -8.12 17.67 3.14
CA THR A 132 -8.88 18.92 3.10
C THR A 132 -8.68 19.68 1.78
N ARG A 133 -7.52 19.55 1.15
CA ARG A 133 -7.23 20.18 -0.14
C ARG A 133 -7.98 19.52 -1.30
N GLN A 134 -8.16 18.20 -1.25
CA GLN A 134 -8.87 17.45 -2.29
C GLN A 134 -10.40 17.49 -2.10
N HIS A 135 -10.88 17.74 -0.89
CA HIS A 135 -12.32 17.86 -0.56
C HIS A 135 -12.90 19.26 -0.83
N LYS A 136 -12.55 19.89 -1.96
CA LYS A 136 -13.03 21.23 -2.37
C LYS A 136 -13.73 21.18 -3.71
#